data_AF-A0A163CIP6-F1
#
_entry.id   AF-A0A163CIP6-F1
#
_cell.length_a   1.000
_cell.length_b   1.000
_cell.length_c   1.000
_cell.angle_alpha   90.00
_cell.angle_beta   90.00
_cell.angle_gamma   90.00
#
_symmetry.space_group_name_H-M   'P 1'
#
loop_
_entity.id
_entity.type
_entity.pdbx_description
1 polymer ?
#
loop_
_entity_poly.entity_id
_entity_poly.type
_entity_poly.pdbx_seq_one_letter_code
_entity_poly.pdbx_strand_id
1 'polypeptide(L)'
;MIRKALQLDGQRFRKTKQFKAKRPSEYWLLFFKKHVLLKEKWKFKTFHLLALVPVLLIFLFYTTTSDSETTIVVGFISTFITIAVLTFLAGSSPKAFVPIDEFAELAKFIIYTKGDIYKNIISLRLNAGQIEDAANLLKPEDIGFKNSSGTTYKPYQLERFFTQFVFKEGSSCMVSLYQISLRVSSTKRRSSGKVKTKIKHKHKFFYQLILKLKESDYSISDTFSTDTYDITVKNENGFNLVKVKCKEKVSQIASEVNSANKHGMSIYTKMLKYLVHEQVLVPKRNQKLIN
;
A
#
# COMPACT_ATOMS: atom_id res chain seq x y z
N MET A 1 29.15 4.09 2.30
CA MET A 1 28.38 4.32 1.05
C MET A 1 26.85 4.20 1.25
N ILE A 2 26.34 3.12 1.86
CA ILE A 2 24.89 2.85 2.05
C ILE A 2 24.14 3.98 2.77
N ARG A 3 24.70 4.56 3.84
CA ARG A 3 24.00 5.60 4.64
C ARG A 3 23.66 6.87 3.85
N LYS A 4 24.60 7.38 3.03
CA LYS A 4 24.40 8.59 2.22
C LYS A 4 23.35 8.37 1.14
N ALA A 5 23.42 7.22 0.45
CA ALA A 5 22.40 6.82 -0.53
C ALA A 5 21.02 6.69 0.12
N LEU A 6 20.93 6.02 1.27
CA LEU A 6 19.67 5.86 2.02
C LEU A 6 19.03 7.19 2.40
N GLN A 7 19.84 8.18 2.80
CA GLN A 7 19.34 9.51 3.17
C GLN A 7 18.81 10.28 1.96
N LEU A 8 19.57 10.33 0.85
CA LEU A 8 19.15 11.00 -0.38
C LEU A 8 17.89 10.37 -0.97
N ASP A 9 17.88 9.05 -1.06
CA ASP A 9 16.74 8.29 -1.57
C ASP A 9 15.52 8.45 -0.65
N GLY A 10 15.72 8.48 0.67
CA GLY A 10 14.67 8.74 1.65
C GLY A 10 14.08 10.15 1.53
N GLN A 11 14.90 11.17 1.26
CA GLN A 11 14.42 12.53 0.99
C GLN A 11 13.59 12.59 -0.29
N ARG A 12 14.08 11.95 -1.37
CA ARG A 12 13.34 11.86 -2.64
C ARG A 12 12.01 11.14 -2.48
N PHE A 13 11.99 10.03 -1.76
CA PHE A 13 10.77 9.27 -1.49
C PHE A 13 9.76 10.03 -0.64
N ARG A 14 10.21 10.81 0.37
CA ARG A 14 9.31 11.66 1.16
C ARG A 14 8.59 12.71 0.31
N LYS A 15 9.29 13.29 -0.67
CA LYS A 15 8.74 14.30 -1.59
C LYS A 15 7.80 13.69 -2.63
N THR A 16 8.25 12.64 -3.32
CA THR A 16 7.56 12.09 -4.50
C THR A 16 6.63 10.92 -4.20
N LYS A 17 6.79 10.27 -3.04
CA LYS A 17 6.13 9.00 -2.66
C LYS A 17 6.38 7.84 -3.63
N GLN A 18 7.32 8.01 -4.56
CA GLN A 18 7.67 7.03 -5.58
C GLN A 18 9.16 6.78 -5.55
N PHE A 19 9.56 5.54 -5.80
CA PHE A 19 10.98 5.19 -5.84
C PHE A 19 11.23 4.02 -6.78
N LYS A 20 12.31 4.08 -7.55
CA LYS A 20 12.76 3.01 -8.45
C LYS A 20 14.29 2.93 -8.39
N ALA A 21 14.81 1.78 -7.99
CA ALA A 21 16.26 1.56 -7.97
C ALA A 21 16.62 0.06 -8.06
N LYS A 22 17.90 -0.20 -8.33
CA LYS A 22 18.54 -1.52 -8.13
C LYS A 22 19.53 -1.40 -6.99
N ARG A 23 19.29 -2.15 -5.90
CA ARG A 23 20.08 -2.09 -4.66
C ARG A 23 20.17 -3.46 -3.98
N PRO A 24 21.15 -3.67 -3.09
CA PRO A 24 21.21 -4.90 -2.31
C PRO A 24 19.99 -5.12 -1.41
N SER A 25 19.68 -6.36 -1.03
CA SER A 25 18.56 -6.66 -0.13
C SER A 25 18.64 -5.93 1.22
N GLU A 26 19.84 -5.85 1.81
CA GLU A 26 20.08 -5.15 3.08
C GLU A 26 19.73 -3.67 3.00
N TYR A 27 20.07 -3.03 1.88
CA TYR A 27 19.70 -1.64 1.63
C TYR A 27 18.17 -1.49 1.64
N TRP A 28 17.46 -2.39 0.96
CA TRP A 28 15.99 -2.33 0.88
C TRP A 28 15.33 -2.54 2.24
N LEU A 29 15.83 -3.50 3.04
CA LEU A 29 15.31 -3.73 4.39
C LEU A 29 15.50 -2.51 5.29
N LEU A 30 16.66 -1.85 5.21
CA LEU A 30 16.91 -0.59 5.92
C LEU A 30 16.00 0.55 5.41
N PHE A 31 15.78 0.62 4.09
CA PHE A 31 14.90 1.61 3.48
C PHE A 31 13.44 1.43 3.92
N PHE A 32 12.92 0.20 3.88
CA PHE A 32 11.57 -0.10 4.37
C PHE A 32 11.42 0.29 5.83
N LYS A 33 12.35 -0.15 6.70
CA LYS A 33 12.31 0.17 8.14
C LYS A 33 12.33 1.67 8.43
N LYS A 34 13.14 2.45 7.70
CA LYS A 34 13.32 3.88 7.99
C LYS A 34 12.35 4.81 7.27
N HIS A 35 11.78 4.40 6.13
CA HIS A 35 11.09 5.33 5.24
C HIS A 35 9.70 4.89 4.78
N VAL A 36 9.39 3.59 4.81
CA VAL A 36 8.10 3.06 4.31
C VAL A 36 7.21 2.56 5.44
N LEU A 37 7.74 1.70 6.31
CA LEU A 37 7.02 1.04 7.39
C LEU A 37 6.88 1.90 8.66
N LEU A 38 7.02 3.22 8.51
CA LEU A 38 6.77 4.14 9.60
C LEU A 38 5.27 4.32 9.76
N LYS A 39 4.68 3.75 10.82
CA LYS A 39 3.35 4.17 11.25
C LYS A 39 3.41 5.66 11.57
N GLU A 40 2.52 6.45 10.97
CA GLU A 40 2.42 7.86 11.30
C GLU A 40 2.08 7.97 12.79
N LYS A 41 3.10 8.23 13.62
CA LYS A 41 2.87 8.78 14.96
C LYS A 41 2.18 10.13 14.76
N TRP A 42 1.23 10.46 15.63
CA TRP A 42 0.57 11.76 15.61
C TRP A 42 1.64 12.84 15.67
N LYS A 43 1.94 13.45 14.52
CA LYS A 43 2.94 14.52 14.44
C LYS A 43 2.20 15.80 14.69
N PHE A 44 2.45 16.38 15.85
CA PHE A 44 2.11 17.78 16.11
C PHE A 44 2.79 18.62 15.02
N LYS A 45 2.04 19.06 14.01
CA LYS A 45 2.61 19.95 12.98
C LYS A 45 2.75 21.32 13.62
N THR A 46 3.81 22.06 13.31
CA THR A 46 4.00 23.46 13.75
C THR A 46 2.82 24.37 13.40
N PHE A 47 2.02 24.02 12.39
CA PHE A 47 0.75 24.69 12.11
C PHE A 47 -0.31 24.56 13.23
N HIS A 48 -0.27 23.50 14.05
CA HIS A 48 -1.13 23.39 15.23
C HIS A 48 -0.67 24.32 16.37
N LEU A 49 0.61 24.74 16.37
CA LEU A 49 1.12 25.79 17.25
C LEU A 49 0.62 27.18 16.83
N LEU A 50 0.42 27.43 15.53
CA LEU A 50 -0.22 28.66 15.03
C LEU A 50 -1.65 28.84 15.58
N ALA A 51 -2.35 27.74 15.88
CA ALA A 51 -3.66 27.79 16.52
C ALA A 51 -3.62 28.12 18.02
N LEU A 52 -2.46 28.02 18.67
CA LEU A 52 -2.27 28.49 20.05
C LEU A 52 -2.05 30.01 20.08
N VAL A 53 -1.62 30.64 18.99
CA VAL A 53 -1.32 32.09 18.94
C VAL A 53 -2.53 32.96 19.29
N PRO A 54 -3.74 32.74 18.74
CA PRO A 54 -4.92 33.50 19.14
C PRO A 54 -5.24 33.31 20.63
N VAL A 55 -5.18 32.07 21.12
CA VAL A 55 -5.44 31.72 22.53
C VAL A 55 -4.46 32.44 23.48
N LEU A 56 -3.19 32.51 23.10
CA LEU A 56 -2.12 33.15 23.87
C LEU A 56 -2.25 34.68 23.85
N LEU A 57 -2.61 35.27 22.70
CA LEU A 57 -2.86 36.71 22.57
C LEU A 57 -4.09 37.14 23.39
N ILE A 58 -5.15 36.34 23.41
CA ILE A 58 -6.35 36.56 24.24
C ILE A 58 -5.98 36.48 25.74
N PHE A 59 -5.20 35.47 26.13
CA PHE A 59 -4.72 35.32 27.51
C PHE A 59 -3.89 36.54 27.96
N LEU A 60 -2.96 37.01 27.12
CA LEU A 60 -2.15 38.20 27.40
C LEU A 60 -2.98 39.49 27.47
N PHE A 61 -3.99 39.64 26.61
CA PHE A 61 -4.90 40.79 26.63
C PHE A 61 -5.79 40.80 27.90
N TYR A 62 -6.23 39.62 28.36
CA TYR A 62 -6.99 39.46 29.60
C TYR A 62 -6.19 39.83 30.85
N THR A 63 -4.86 39.60 30.86
CA THR A 63 -4.00 40.02 31.97
C THR A 63 -3.75 41.53 32.04
N THR A 64 -4.11 42.29 31.00
CA THR A 64 -3.75 43.72 30.87
C THR A 64 -4.95 44.68 30.82
N THR A 65 -6.18 44.20 30.62
CA THR A 65 -7.39 45.05 30.53
C THR A 65 -8.50 44.55 31.46
N SER A 66 -9.11 45.46 32.25
CA SER A 66 -10.06 45.10 33.32
C SER A 66 -11.52 44.98 32.89
N ASP A 67 -11.87 45.25 31.64
CA ASP A 67 -13.23 45.05 31.12
C ASP A 67 -13.38 43.61 30.60
N SER A 68 -14.08 42.81 31.40
CA SER A 68 -14.07 41.35 31.32
C SER A 68 -15.03 40.79 30.27
N GLU A 69 -16.19 41.39 30.03
CA GLU A 69 -17.27 40.72 29.28
C GLU A 69 -17.03 40.67 27.76
N THR A 70 -16.72 41.79 27.13
CA THR A 70 -16.43 41.85 25.68
C THR A 70 -15.18 41.06 25.31
N THR A 71 -14.16 41.09 26.17
CA THR A 71 -12.92 40.33 26.01
C THR A 71 -13.16 38.82 26.08
N ILE A 72 -14.02 38.36 26.99
CA ILE A 72 -14.43 36.94 27.08
C ILE A 72 -15.19 36.50 25.82
N VAL A 73 -16.13 37.30 25.34
CA VAL A 73 -16.93 36.97 24.14
C VAL A 73 -16.05 36.88 22.89
N VAL A 74 -15.16 37.86 22.69
CA VAL A 74 -14.20 37.85 21.58
C VAL A 74 -13.25 36.66 21.68
N GLY A 75 -12.80 36.34 22.90
CA GLY A 75 -11.91 35.20 23.15
C GLY A 75 -12.55 33.85 22.82
N PHE A 76 -13.82 33.67 23.21
CA PHE A 76 -14.59 32.47 22.93
C PHE A 76 -14.82 32.29 21.42
N ILE A 77 -15.25 33.35 20.72
CA ILE A 77 -15.50 33.33 19.27
C ILE A 77 -14.21 33.01 18.50
N SER A 78 -13.10 33.66 18.84
CA SER A 78 -11.80 33.43 18.19
C SER A 78 -11.29 32.01 18.39
N THR A 79 -11.40 31.47 19.61
CA THR A 79 -11.02 30.08 19.91
C THR A 79 -11.90 29.09 19.14
N PHE A 80 -13.20 29.32 19.08
CA PHE A 80 -14.15 28.49 18.34
C PHE A 80 -13.85 28.50 16.83
N ILE A 81 -13.62 29.67 16.23
CA ILE A 81 -13.24 29.80 14.82
C ILE A 81 -11.92 29.08 14.55
N THR A 82 -10.94 29.22 15.43
CA THR A 82 -9.63 28.56 15.29
C THR A 82 -9.75 27.04 15.33
N ILE A 83 -10.53 26.49 16.28
CA ILE A 83 -10.83 25.05 16.36
C ILE A 83 -11.60 24.58 15.11
N ALA A 84 -12.59 25.35 14.65
CA ALA A 84 -13.39 25.01 13.47
C ALA A 84 -12.53 24.98 12.19
N VAL A 85 -11.69 26.00 11.97
CA VAL A 85 -10.76 26.08 10.84
C VAL A 85 -9.73 24.95 10.90
N LEU A 86 -9.15 24.67 12.07
CA LEU A 86 -8.24 23.54 12.25
C LEU A 86 -8.92 22.20 11.92
N THR A 87 -10.14 21.98 12.42
CA THR A 87 -10.89 20.76 12.18
C THR A 87 -11.23 20.61 10.70
N PHE A 88 -11.59 21.72 10.04
CA PHE A 88 -11.84 21.77 8.61
C PHE A 88 -10.57 21.50 7.77
N LEU A 89 -9.43 22.09 8.13
CA LEU A 89 -8.15 21.86 7.46
C LEU A 89 -7.61 20.44 7.69
N ALA A 90 -7.77 19.90 8.91
CA ALA A 90 -7.42 18.52 9.22
C ALA A 90 -8.32 17.53 8.47
N GLY A 91 -9.62 17.81 8.39
CA GLY A 91 -10.62 17.01 7.68
C GLY A 91 -10.55 17.09 6.15
N SER A 92 -10.06 18.20 5.60
CA SER A 92 -9.87 18.40 4.16
C SER A 92 -8.57 17.83 3.61
N SER A 93 -7.64 17.41 4.50
CA SER A 93 -6.46 16.67 4.04
C SER A 93 -6.90 15.34 3.40
N PRO A 94 -6.55 15.09 2.13
CA PRO A 94 -6.98 13.87 1.46
C PRO A 94 -6.39 12.69 2.21
N LYS A 95 -7.25 11.81 2.72
CA LYS A 95 -6.83 10.55 3.34
C LYS A 95 -6.24 9.68 2.24
N ALA A 96 -4.93 9.79 2.04
CA ALA A 96 -4.20 8.86 1.20
C ALA A 96 -4.29 7.48 1.86
N PHE A 97 -5.17 6.62 1.35
CA PHE A 97 -5.20 5.23 1.78
C PHE A 97 -3.91 4.59 1.29
N VAL A 98 -2.93 4.40 2.19
CA VAL A 98 -1.65 3.74 1.90
C VAL A 98 -1.58 2.46 2.72
N PRO A 99 -1.43 1.31 2.07
CA PRO A 99 -1.38 0.00 2.72
C PRO A 99 0.02 -0.26 3.30
N ILE A 100 0.31 0.29 4.49
CA ILE A 100 1.65 0.20 5.10
C ILE A 100 2.01 -1.26 5.42
N ASP A 101 1.05 -2.03 5.93
CA ASP A 101 1.28 -3.42 6.37
C ASP A 101 1.58 -4.35 5.17
N GLU A 102 1.09 -4.00 3.99
CA GLU A 102 1.27 -4.75 2.75
C GLU A 102 2.67 -4.52 2.15
N PHE A 103 3.32 -3.40 2.45
CA PHE A 103 4.76 -3.25 2.18
C PHE A 103 5.60 -4.13 3.12
N ALA A 104 5.08 -4.50 4.30
CA ALA A 104 5.79 -5.41 5.20
C ALA A 104 5.81 -6.84 4.64
N GLU A 105 4.77 -7.25 3.90
CA GLU A 105 4.75 -8.52 3.16
C GLU A 105 5.91 -8.63 2.18
N LEU A 106 6.20 -7.57 1.43
CA LEU A 106 7.37 -7.53 0.56
C LEU A 106 8.69 -7.62 1.36
N ALA A 107 8.80 -6.91 2.49
CA ALA A 107 10.00 -6.96 3.32
C ALA A 107 10.24 -8.37 3.90
N LYS A 108 9.19 -9.05 4.36
CA LYS A 108 9.23 -10.45 4.82
C LYS A 108 9.69 -11.37 3.69
N PHE A 109 9.16 -11.18 2.48
CA PHE A 109 9.57 -11.96 1.32
C PHE A 109 11.05 -11.76 0.98
N ILE A 110 11.55 -10.53 1.00
CA ILE A 110 12.98 -10.23 0.79
C ILE A 110 13.85 -10.95 1.83
N ILE A 111 13.44 -10.95 3.11
CA ILE A 111 14.16 -11.68 4.17
C ILE A 111 14.21 -13.18 3.88
N TYR A 112 13.08 -13.75 3.43
CA TYR A 112 12.99 -15.16 3.07
C TYR A 112 13.94 -15.52 1.90
N THR A 113 13.97 -14.69 0.84
CA THR A 113 14.73 -15.03 -0.37
C THR A 113 16.19 -14.57 -0.37
N LYS A 114 16.63 -13.74 0.59
CA LYS A 114 17.93 -13.03 0.52
C LYS A 114 19.14 -13.94 0.29
N GLY A 115 19.11 -15.19 0.78
CA GLY A 115 20.22 -16.14 0.66
C GLY A 115 20.42 -16.68 -0.75
N ASP A 116 19.36 -16.70 -1.55
CA ASP A 116 19.32 -17.36 -2.86
C ASP A 116 19.39 -16.37 -4.04
N ILE A 117 19.35 -15.05 -3.76
CA ILE A 117 19.43 -14.00 -4.78
C ILE A 117 20.85 -13.89 -5.35
N TYR A 118 20.95 -13.91 -6.68
CA TYR A 118 22.20 -13.70 -7.40
C TYR A 118 22.78 -12.30 -7.11
N LYS A 119 24.03 -12.26 -6.64
CA LYS A 119 24.73 -11.04 -6.20
C LYS A 119 23.98 -10.22 -5.13
N ASN A 120 22.92 -10.77 -4.53
CA ASN A 120 22.05 -10.11 -3.57
C ASN A 120 21.42 -8.78 -4.07
N ILE A 121 21.28 -8.58 -5.39
CA ILE A 121 20.75 -7.34 -5.99
C ILE A 121 19.26 -7.51 -6.30
N ILE A 122 18.47 -6.53 -5.88
CA ILE A 122 17.02 -6.48 -6.10
C ILE A 122 16.65 -5.21 -6.86
N SER A 123 15.88 -5.37 -7.94
CA SER A 123 15.26 -4.27 -8.67
C SER A 123 13.86 -4.03 -8.13
N LEU A 124 13.61 -2.86 -7.55
CA LEU A 124 12.34 -2.55 -6.90
C LEU A 124 11.79 -1.20 -7.38
N ARG A 125 10.47 -1.20 -7.64
CA ARG A 125 9.62 -0.02 -7.83
C ARG A 125 8.63 0.05 -6.68
N LEU A 126 8.49 1.22 -6.06
CA LEU A 126 7.58 1.51 -4.96
C LEU A 126 6.73 2.74 -5.28
N ASN A 127 5.45 2.68 -4.92
CA ASN A 127 4.51 3.79 -5.01
C ASN A 127 3.61 3.84 -3.75
N ALA A 128 3.96 4.74 -2.84
CA ALA A 128 3.19 5.08 -1.64
C ALA A 128 2.35 6.35 -1.84
N GLY A 129 2.09 6.75 -3.09
CA GLY A 129 1.25 7.89 -3.44
C GLY A 129 -0.24 7.65 -3.13
N GLN A 130 -1.05 8.68 -3.31
CA GLN A 130 -2.50 8.59 -3.15
C GLN A 130 -3.11 7.75 -4.29
N ILE A 131 -4.00 6.81 -3.95
CA ILE A 131 -4.69 5.99 -4.96
C ILE A 131 -5.79 6.77 -5.68
N GLU A 132 -6.55 7.61 -4.97
CA GLU A 132 -7.61 8.46 -5.53
C GLU A 132 -7.00 9.72 -6.18
N ASP A 133 -6.20 9.52 -7.20
CA ASP A 133 -5.64 10.55 -8.08
C ASP A 133 -6.24 10.40 -9.48
N ALA A 134 -6.36 11.50 -10.22
CA ALA A 134 -6.91 11.50 -11.58
C ALA A 134 -6.09 10.62 -12.53
N ALA A 135 -4.76 10.57 -12.35
CA ALA A 135 -3.87 9.72 -13.14
C ALA A 135 -4.12 8.20 -12.94
N ASN A 136 -4.75 7.82 -11.83
CA ASN A 136 -5.05 6.44 -11.46
C ASN A 136 -6.50 6.04 -11.77
N LEU A 137 -7.31 6.98 -12.26
CA LEU A 137 -8.74 6.78 -12.52
C LEU A 137 -8.92 5.87 -13.75
N LEU A 138 -9.68 4.80 -13.57
CA LEU A 138 -10.11 3.92 -14.65
C LEU A 138 -11.52 4.29 -15.10
N LYS A 139 -11.85 3.97 -16.36
CA LYS A 139 -13.24 4.08 -16.81
C LYS A 139 -14.07 2.99 -16.12
N PRO A 140 -15.23 3.31 -15.54
CA PRO A 140 -16.10 2.33 -14.91
C PRO A 140 -16.47 1.16 -15.83
N GLU A 141 -16.67 1.46 -17.11
CA GLU A 141 -17.11 0.52 -18.14
C GLU A 141 -16.07 -0.58 -18.39
N ASP A 142 -14.78 -0.24 -18.34
CA ASP A 142 -13.66 -1.18 -18.54
C ASP A 142 -13.60 -2.26 -17.45
N ILE A 143 -14.24 -2.03 -16.30
CA ILE A 143 -14.29 -2.95 -15.15
C ILE A 143 -15.71 -3.53 -14.98
N GLY A 144 -16.60 -3.30 -15.95
CA GLY A 144 -17.96 -3.83 -15.94
C GLY A 144 -18.94 -3.10 -15.02
N PHE A 145 -18.64 -1.87 -14.60
CA PHE A 145 -19.59 -1.02 -13.88
C PHE A 145 -20.25 -0.04 -14.83
N LYS A 146 -21.59 0.08 -14.74
CA LYS A 146 -22.35 1.11 -15.43
C LYS A 146 -22.93 2.08 -14.40
N ASN A 147 -22.74 3.37 -14.63
CA ASN A 147 -23.36 4.40 -13.79
C ASN A 147 -24.89 4.37 -13.98
N SER A 148 -25.63 4.55 -12.90
CA SER A 148 -27.10 4.54 -12.91
C SER A 148 -27.64 5.81 -12.25
N SER A 149 -28.95 6.08 -12.44
CA SER A 149 -29.59 7.23 -11.80
C SER A 149 -29.40 7.19 -10.28
N GLY A 150 -28.68 8.19 -9.75
CA GLY A 150 -28.36 8.28 -8.33
C GLY A 150 -27.21 7.39 -7.83
N THR A 151 -26.51 6.61 -8.67
CA THR A 151 -25.29 5.88 -8.26
C THR A 151 -24.14 6.09 -9.24
N THR A 152 -23.02 6.58 -8.73
CA THR A 152 -21.78 6.78 -9.50
C THR A 152 -20.65 5.92 -8.97
N TYR A 153 -19.89 5.35 -9.90
CA TYR A 153 -18.71 4.52 -9.65
C TYR A 153 -17.47 5.26 -10.13
N LYS A 154 -16.45 5.34 -9.26
CA LYS A 154 -15.12 5.85 -9.61
C LYS A 154 -14.07 4.81 -9.19
N PRO A 155 -13.64 3.93 -10.12
CA PRO A 155 -12.58 2.98 -9.85
C PRO A 155 -11.19 3.61 -10.06
N TYR A 156 -10.26 3.27 -9.19
CA TYR A 156 -8.87 3.69 -9.25
C TYR A 156 -7.96 2.48 -9.13
N GLN A 157 -6.87 2.45 -9.90
CA GLN A 157 -5.88 1.38 -9.85
C GLN A 157 -4.46 1.95 -9.66
N LEU A 158 -3.68 1.31 -8.79
CA LEU A 158 -2.31 1.70 -8.53
C LEU A 158 -1.43 0.48 -8.25
N GLU A 159 -0.30 0.35 -8.95
CA GLU A 159 0.76 -0.60 -8.61
C GLU A 159 1.54 -0.07 -7.40
N ARG A 160 1.37 -0.71 -6.24
CA ARG A 160 2.05 -0.29 -4.99
C ARG A 160 3.51 -0.65 -5.00
N PHE A 161 3.83 -1.83 -5.50
CA PHE A 161 5.21 -2.22 -5.74
C PHE A 161 5.32 -3.26 -6.83
N PHE A 162 6.50 -3.29 -7.42
CA PHE A 162 6.94 -4.32 -8.35
C PHE A 162 8.42 -4.60 -8.09
N THR A 163 8.75 -5.88 -7.89
CA THR A 163 10.10 -6.31 -7.58
C THR A 163 10.49 -7.46 -8.48
N GLN A 164 11.74 -7.45 -8.94
CA GLN A 164 12.33 -8.57 -9.65
C GLN A 164 13.55 -9.09 -8.90
N PHE A 165 13.52 -10.39 -8.65
CA PHE A 165 14.57 -11.21 -8.06
C PHE A 165 15.15 -12.10 -9.15
N VAL A 166 16.47 -12.17 -9.21
CA VAL A 166 17.18 -13.15 -10.04
C VAL A 166 17.88 -14.08 -9.07
N PHE A 167 17.60 -15.38 -9.15
CA PHE A 167 18.20 -16.37 -8.27
C PHE A 167 19.52 -16.89 -8.83
N LYS A 168 20.34 -17.50 -7.96
CA LYS A 168 21.67 -18.02 -8.31
C LYS A 168 21.65 -19.06 -9.44
N GLU A 169 20.58 -19.84 -9.55
CA GLU A 169 20.33 -20.83 -10.61
C GLU A 169 19.95 -20.19 -11.98
N GLY A 170 19.72 -18.89 -12.00
CA GLY A 170 19.35 -18.13 -13.19
C GLY A 170 17.84 -18.07 -13.47
N SER A 171 17.01 -18.66 -12.60
CA SER A 171 15.57 -18.41 -12.58
C SER A 171 15.30 -16.97 -12.11
N SER A 172 14.12 -16.44 -12.45
CA SER A 172 13.71 -15.12 -11.97
C SER A 172 12.32 -15.15 -11.36
N CYS A 173 12.16 -14.49 -10.20
CA CYS A 173 10.89 -14.29 -9.55
C CYS A 173 10.51 -12.82 -9.58
N MET A 174 9.29 -12.52 -9.99
CA MET A 174 8.74 -11.17 -9.97
C MET A 174 7.55 -11.16 -9.03
N VAL A 175 7.51 -10.20 -8.11
CA VAL A 175 6.37 -10.00 -7.21
C VAL A 175 5.83 -8.60 -7.36
N SER A 176 4.51 -8.48 -7.33
CA SER A 176 3.83 -7.20 -7.47
C SER A 176 2.54 -7.16 -6.68
N LEU A 177 2.22 -5.97 -6.18
CA LEU A 177 0.97 -5.67 -5.52
C LEU A 177 0.23 -4.57 -6.29
N TYR A 178 -0.95 -4.90 -6.80
CA TYR A 178 -1.90 -3.91 -7.30
C TYR A 178 -2.95 -3.64 -6.25
N GLN A 179 -3.25 -2.36 -6.04
CA GLN A 179 -4.39 -1.94 -5.25
C GLN A 179 -5.46 -1.38 -6.19
N ILE A 180 -6.70 -1.83 -6.00
CA ILE A 180 -7.88 -1.25 -6.64
C ILE A 180 -8.77 -0.62 -5.56
N SER A 181 -9.13 0.64 -5.74
CA SER A 181 -10.11 1.35 -4.93
C SER A 181 -11.35 1.64 -5.77
N LEU A 182 -12.52 1.27 -5.29
CA LEU A 182 -13.80 1.63 -5.89
C LEU A 182 -14.55 2.55 -4.95
N ARG A 183 -14.68 3.81 -5.35
CA ARG A 183 -15.55 4.78 -4.69
C ARG A 183 -16.94 4.70 -5.30
N VAL A 184 -17.91 4.36 -4.46
CA VAL A 184 -19.33 4.28 -4.82
C VAL A 184 -20.06 5.42 -4.14
N SER A 185 -20.66 6.34 -4.91
CA SER A 185 -21.50 7.41 -4.37
C SER A 185 -22.95 7.13 -4.72
N SER A 186 -23.79 6.92 -3.72
CA SER A 186 -25.23 6.72 -3.90
C SER A 186 -26.01 7.90 -3.32
N THR A 187 -26.76 8.59 -4.15
CA THR A 187 -27.57 9.76 -3.80
C THR A 187 -29.05 9.38 -3.87
N LYS A 188 -29.77 9.62 -2.77
CA LYS A 188 -31.21 9.37 -2.67
C LYS A 188 -31.91 10.56 -2.03
N ARG A 189 -33.10 10.91 -2.55
CA ARG A 189 -34.01 11.88 -1.91
C ARG A 189 -34.74 11.19 -0.77
N ARG A 190 -34.83 11.83 0.39
CA ARG A 190 -35.57 11.32 1.57
C ARG A 190 -37.02 11.77 1.52
N SER A 191 -37.88 11.13 2.32
CA SER A 191 -39.28 11.54 2.52
C SER A 191 -39.42 13.00 2.97
N SER A 192 -38.42 13.52 3.70
CA SER A 192 -38.33 14.93 4.10
C SER A 192 -37.90 15.90 2.99
N GLY A 193 -37.78 15.44 1.73
CA GLY A 193 -37.34 16.24 0.59
C GLY A 193 -35.82 16.46 0.49
N LYS A 194 -35.07 16.26 1.58
CA LYS A 194 -33.60 16.44 1.63
C LYS A 194 -32.87 15.36 0.80
N VAL A 195 -31.80 15.78 0.11
CA VAL A 195 -30.93 14.86 -0.65
C VAL A 195 -29.83 14.34 0.26
N LYS A 196 -29.67 13.00 0.31
CA LYS A 196 -28.59 12.36 1.08
C LYS A 196 -27.68 11.58 0.13
N THR A 197 -26.40 11.90 0.16
CA THR A 197 -25.35 11.15 -0.54
C THR A 197 -24.59 10.27 0.43
N LYS A 198 -24.52 8.97 0.16
CA LYS A 198 -23.71 8.00 0.89
C LYS A 198 -22.51 7.63 0.02
N ILE A 199 -21.31 7.81 0.54
CA ILE A 199 -20.08 7.41 -0.12
C ILE A 199 -19.55 6.15 0.59
N LYS A 200 -19.24 5.11 -0.19
CA LYS A 200 -18.59 3.89 0.28
C LYS A 200 -17.30 3.69 -0.51
N HIS A 201 -16.23 3.34 0.19
CA HIS A 201 -14.96 2.96 -0.43
C HIS A 201 -14.79 1.44 -0.29
N LYS A 202 -14.53 0.77 -1.41
CA LYS A 202 -14.20 -0.66 -1.45
C LYS A 202 -12.77 -0.80 -1.93
N HIS A 203 -11.92 -1.39 -1.12
CA HIS A 203 -10.52 -1.61 -1.46
C HIS A 203 -10.25 -3.11 -1.64
N LYS A 204 -9.47 -3.44 -2.65
CA LYS A 204 -9.01 -4.81 -2.95
C LYS A 204 -7.52 -4.77 -3.25
N PHE A 205 -6.82 -5.77 -2.76
CA PHE A 205 -5.43 -6.02 -3.09
C PHE A 205 -5.31 -7.24 -3.99
N PHE A 206 -4.44 -7.13 -4.98
CA PHE A 206 -4.13 -8.18 -5.91
C PHE A 206 -2.64 -8.44 -5.82
N TYR A 207 -2.30 -9.52 -5.12
CA TYR A 207 -0.94 -10.01 -5.01
C TYR A 207 -0.67 -10.90 -6.21
N GLN A 208 0.48 -10.70 -6.84
CA GLN A 208 0.88 -11.45 -8.01
C GLN A 208 2.34 -11.86 -7.87
N LEU A 209 2.58 -13.15 -8.11
CA LEU A 209 3.90 -13.76 -8.15
C LEU A 209 4.08 -14.41 -9.52
N ILE A 210 5.16 -14.08 -10.22
CA ILE A 210 5.52 -14.66 -11.51
C ILE A 210 6.90 -15.32 -11.36
N LEU A 211 6.97 -16.61 -11.63
CA LEU A 211 8.20 -17.36 -11.75
C LEU A 211 8.53 -17.57 -13.22
N LYS A 212 9.76 -17.28 -13.60
CA LYS A 212 10.34 -17.66 -14.88
C LYS A 212 11.40 -18.72 -14.62
N LEU A 213 11.08 -19.94 -14.99
CA LEU A 213 11.88 -21.14 -14.74
C LEU A 213 12.38 -21.69 -16.08
N LYS A 214 13.57 -22.28 -16.09
CA LYS A 214 14.08 -22.96 -17.29
C LYS A 214 13.38 -24.31 -17.44
N GLU A 215 12.94 -24.63 -18.64
CA GLU A 215 12.26 -25.90 -18.93
C GLU A 215 13.18 -27.13 -18.75
N SER A 216 14.50 -26.94 -18.90
CA SER A 216 15.51 -27.96 -18.62
C SER A 216 15.51 -28.42 -17.17
N ASP A 217 15.14 -27.52 -16.26
CA ASP A 217 15.35 -27.65 -14.83
C ASP A 217 14.04 -28.03 -14.11
N TYR A 218 12.90 -27.60 -14.65
CA TYR A 218 11.57 -27.79 -14.05
C TYR A 218 10.55 -28.33 -15.07
N SER A 219 9.76 -29.30 -14.64
CA SER A 219 8.49 -29.69 -15.28
C SER A 219 7.32 -29.08 -14.53
N ILE A 220 6.25 -28.80 -15.26
CA ILE A 220 4.99 -28.34 -14.70
C ILE A 220 3.99 -29.49 -14.78
N SER A 221 3.32 -29.75 -13.67
CA SER A 221 2.17 -30.67 -13.66
C SER A 221 0.97 -29.99 -14.30
N ASP A 222 0.23 -30.69 -15.16
CA ASP A 222 -1.01 -30.17 -15.75
C ASP A 222 -2.24 -30.35 -14.84
N THR A 223 -2.10 -31.14 -13.77
CA THR A 223 -3.15 -31.42 -12.80
C THR A 223 -2.84 -30.76 -11.47
N PHE A 224 -3.32 -29.53 -11.27
CA PHE A 224 -3.27 -28.82 -10.00
C PHE A 224 -4.61 -28.16 -9.67
N SER A 225 -4.97 -28.16 -8.38
CA SER A 225 -6.14 -27.41 -7.91
C SER A 225 -5.88 -25.90 -7.99
N THR A 226 -6.93 -25.14 -8.31
CA THR A 226 -6.92 -23.67 -8.33
C THR A 226 -7.80 -23.06 -7.22
N ASP A 227 -8.15 -23.85 -6.20
CA ASP A 227 -9.11 -23.43 -5.17
C ASP A 227 -8.62 -22.23 -4.34
N THR A 228 -7.31 -22.17 -4.07
CA THR A 228 -6.72 -21.11 -3.23
C THR A 228 -6.15 -19.96 -4.05
N TYR A 229 -5.54 -20.25 -5.20
CA TYR A 229 -4.85 -19.26 -6.03
C TYR A 229 -5.22 -19.43 -7.50
N ASP A 230 -5.33 -18.31 -8.21
CA ASP A 230 -5.44 -18.30 -9.67
C ASP A 230 -4.04 -18.47 -10.28
N ILE A 231 -3.77 -19.67 -10.79
CA ILE A 231 -2.48 -20.06 -11.37
C ILE A 231 -2.64 -20.14 -12.88
N THR A 232 -1.74 -19.44 -13.58
CA THR A 232 -1.66 -19.43 -15.04
C THR A 232 -0.24 -19.80 -15.46
N VAL A 233 -0.13 -20.78 -16.35
CA VAL A 233 1.15 -21.28 -16.87
C VAL A 233 1.25 -20.93 -18.35
N LYS A 234 2.42 -20.44 -18.77
CA LYS A 234 2.75 -20.21 -20.18
C LYS A 234 4.17 -20.67 -20.47
N ASN A 235 4.36 -21.37 -21.57
CA ASN A 235 5.69 -21.77 -22.02
C ASN A 235 6.12 -20.83 -23.15
N GLU A 236 7.23 -20.11 -22.94
CA GLU A 236 7.76 -19.13 -23.89
C GLU A 236 9.28 -19.27 -23.98
N ASN A 237 9.81 -19.52 -25.19
CA ASN A 237 11.24 -19.51 -25.50
C ASN A 237 12.11 -20.42 -24.59
N GLY A 238 11.65 -21.64 -24.30
CA GLY A 238 12.36 -22.59 -23.43
C GLY A 238 12.30 -22.23 -21.92
N PHE A 239 11.41 -21.31 -21.55
CA PHE A 239 11.10 -20.99 -20.17
C PHE A 239 9.64 -21.28 -19.86
N ASN A 240 9.40 -21.79 -18.66
CA ASN A 240 8.09 -21.94 -18.08
C ASN A 240 7.79 -20.72 -17.21
N LEU A 241 6.74 -19.98 -17.57
CA LEU A 241 6.23 -18.82 -16.83
C LEU A 241 5.04 -19.24 -15.99
N VAL A 242 5.22 -19.30 -14.67
CA VAL A 242 4.16 -19.61 -13.71
C VAL A 242 3.73 -18.34 -13.01
N LYS A 243 2.50 -17.90 -13.27
CA LYS A 243 1.91 -16.71 -12.69
C LYS A 243 0.82 -17.09 -11.70
N VAL A 244 1.04 -16.81 -10.43
CA VAL A 244 0.12 -17.03 -9.31
C VAL A 244 -0.49 -15.69 -8.89
N LYS A 245 -1.81 -15.64 -8.71
CA LYS A 245 -2.54 -14.46 -8.23
C LYS A 245 -3.36 -14.80 -6.99
N CYS A 246 -3.35 -13.89 -6.01
CA CYS A 246 -4.27 -13.88 -4.88
C CYS A 246 -4.97 -12.53 -4.79
N LYS A 247 -6.24 -12.56 -4.37
CA LYS A 247 -7.07 -11.37 -4.18
C LYS A 247 -7.57 -11.32 -2.73
N GLU A 248 -7.20 -10.26 -2.02
CA GLU A 248 -7.61 -10.06 -0.62
C GLU A 248 -8.47 -8.80 -0.46
N LYS A 249 -9.44 -8.87 0.47
CA LYS A 249 -10.27 -7.72 0.87
C LYS A 249 -9.64 -7.06 2.11
N VAL A 250 -9.60 -5.72 2.13
CA VAL A 250 -9.03 -4.94 3.27
C VAL A 250 -9.70 -5.25 4.60
N SER A 251 -11.00 -5.54 4.61
CA SER A 251 -11.75 -5.82 5.84
C SER A 251 -11.28 -7.07 6.57
N GLN A 252 -10.67 -8.04 5.88
CA GLN A 252 -10.09 -9.23 6.51
C GLN A 252 -8.70 -8.92 7.12
N ILE A 253 -7.93 -8.07 6.46
CA ILE A 253 -6.56 -7.72 6.86
C ILE A 253 -6.56 -6.86 8.13
N ALA A 254 -7.47 -5.88 8.23
CA ALA A 254 -7.54 -5.00 9.40
C ALA A 254 -8.01 -5.74 10.68
N SER A 255 -8.81 -6.80 10.55
CA SER A 255 -9.25 -7.63 11.70
C SER A 255 -8.20 -8.66 12.14
N GLU A 256 -7.21 -8.98 11.30
CA GLU A 256 -6.20 -10.00 11.55
C GLU A 256 -4.86 -9.43 12.06
N VAL A 257 -4.78 -8.15 12.40
CA VAL A 257 -3.56 -7.52 12.94
C VAL A 257 -3.34 -7.90 14.41
N ASN A 258 -3.26 -9.20 14.70
CA ASN A 258 -2.70 -9.72 15.93
C ASN A 258 -1.17 -9.58 15.90
N SER A 259 -0.56 -9.35 17.06
CA SER A 259 0.90 -9.29 17.25
C SER A 259 1.62 -10.53 16.68
N ALA A 260 0.96 -11.69 16.61
CA ALA A 260 1.44 -12.92 16.00
C ALA A 260 1.74 -12.80 14.48
N ASN A 261 0.97 -12.02 13.73
CA ASN A 261 1.14 -11.87 12.27
C ASN A 261 2.36 -11.03 11.87
N LYS A 262 3.02 -10.35 12.82
CA LYS A 262 4.28 -9.62 12.57
C LYS A 262 5.42 -10.58 12.17
N HIS A 263 5.40 -11.81 12.68
CA HIS A 263 6.41 -12.84 12.41
C HIS A 263 5.93 -13.92 11.42
N GLY A 264 4.66 -13.85 10.99
CA GLY A 264 4.11 -14.79 10.01
C GLY A 264 4.77 -14.70 8.64
N MET A 265 4.68 -15.79 7.87
CA MET A 265 5.21 -15.88 6.50
C MET A 265 4.52 -14.89 5.58
N SER A 266 5.28 -14.39 4.59
CA SER A 266 4.69 -13.52 3.58
C SER A 266 3.66 -14.26 2.73
N ILE A 267 2.63 -13.58 2.23
CA ILE A 267 1.73 -14.12 1.22
C ILE A 267 2.48 -14.65 -0.01
N TYR A 268 3.57 -14.00 -0.44
CA TYR A 268 4.40 -14.48 -1.55
C TYR A 268 5.13 -15.78 -1.18
N THR A 269 5.60 -15.90 0.07
CA THR A 269 6.17 -17.15 0.58
C THR A 269 5.12 -18.26 0.62
N LYS A 270 3.88 -17.94 1.03
CA LYS A 270 2.76 -18.89 1.02
C LYS A 270 2.44 -19.37 -0.40
N MET A 271 2.42 -18.46 -1.39
CA MET A 271 2.23 -18.81 -2.80
C MET A 271 3.33 -19.77 -3.30
N LEU A 272 4.60 -19.50 -2.99
CA LEU A 272 5.70 -20.37 -3.39
C LEU A 272 5.61 -21.75 -2.74
N LYS A 273 5.32 -21.80 -1.44
CA LYS A 273 5.15 -23.07 -0.73
C LYS A 273 3.98 -23.88 -1.28
N TYR A 274 2.89 -23.21 -1.67
CA TYR A 274 1.76 -23.84 -2.31
C TYR A 274 2.13 -24.50 -3.64
N LEU A 275 2.89 -23.80 -4.50
CA LEU A 275 3.35 -24.37 -5.77
C LEU A 275 4.21 -25.63 -5.61
N VAL A 276 4.99 -25.70 -4.53
CA VAL A 276 5.82 -26.87 -4.20
C VAL A 276 4.98 -27.99 -3.58
N HIS A 277 4.09 -27.66 -2.64
CA HIS A 277 3.25 -28.63 -1.93
C HIS A 277 2.26 -29.33 -2.87
N GLU A 278 1.58 -28.56 -3.72
CA GLU A 278 0.63 -29.09 -4.71
C GLU A 278 1.33 -29.63 -5.97
N GLN A 279 2.66 -29.75 -5.95
CA GLN A 279 3.47 -30.28 -7.06
C GLN A 279 3.20 -29.61 -8.42
N VAL A 280 2.79 -28.34 -8.41
CA VAL A 280 2.65 -27.53 -9.64
C VAL A 280 4.01 -27.41 -10.33
N LEU A 281 5.07 -27.29 -9.54
CA LEU A 281 6.45 -27.25 -9.98
C LEU A 281 7.18 -28.52 -9.53
N VAL A 282 7.56 -29.36 -10.48
CA VAL A 282 8.36 -30.58 -10.22
C VAL A 282 9.78 -30.35 -10.72
N PRO A 283 10.80 -30.32 -9.84
CA PRO A 283 12.19 -30.18 -10.26
C PRO A 283 12.67 -31.48 -10.93
N LYS A 284 13.30 -31.37 -12.11
CA LYS A 284 13.82 -32.53 -12.86
C LYS A 284 15.19 -33.01 -12.35
N ARG A 285 15.91 -32.15 -11.62
CA ARG A 285 17.20 -32.42 -10.96
C ARG A 285 17.05 -32.15 -9.46
N ASN A 286 18.02 -32.51 -8.62
CA ASN A 286 18.08 -32.19 -7.17
C ASN A 286 18.15 -30.67 -6.86
N GLN A 287 17.65 -29.80 -7.74
CA GLN A 287 17.53 -28.37 -7.54
C GLN A 287 16.33 -28.06 -6.65
N LYS A 288 16.59 -27.31 -5.57
CA LYS A 288 15.56 -26.71 -4.73
C LYS A 288 15.31 -25.30 -5.22
N LEU A 289 14.04 -24.95 -5.45
CA LEU A 289 13.62 -23.63 -5.94
C LEU A 289 14.08 -22.50 -4.99
N ILE A 290 14.03 -22.74 -3.67
CA ILE A 290 14.47 -21.85 -2.58
C ILE A 290 14.84 -22.74 -1.38
N ASN A 291 15.87 -22.37 -0.59
CA ASN A 291 16.25 -23.10 0.63
C ASN A 291 15.37 -22.77 1.85
#